data_AF-A0A2E1A0R4-F1
#
_entry.id   AF-A0A2E1A0R4-F1
#
_cell.length_a   1.000
_cell.length_b   1.000
_cell.length_c   1.000
_cell.angle_alpha   90.00
_cell.angle_beta   90.00
_cell.angle_gamma   90.00
#
_symmetry.space_group_name_H-M   'P 1'
#
loop_
_entity.id
_entity.type
_entity.pdbx_description
1 polymer ?
#
loop_
_entity_poly.entity_id
_entity_poly.type
_entity_poly.pdbx_seq_one_letter_code
_entity_poly.pdbx_strand_id
1 'polypeptide(L)' 'DCPMLKPKFVQEINVYLRENKRALGGLGEAGTPLIGPAVANAVFAATGKRVRRLPIRRKDLI' A
#
# COMPACT_ATOMS: atom_id res chain seq x y z
N ASP A 1 20.35 6.20 2.31
CA ASP A 1 19.59 5.47 3.34
C ASP A 1 18.27 4.95 2.79
N CYS A 2 17.89 3.73 3.16
CA CYS A 2 16.58 3.15 2.88
C CYS A 2 15.73 3.26 4.16
N PRO A 3 14.98 4.36 4.36
CA PRO A 3 14.23 4.55 5.60
C PRO A 3 13.09 3.54 5.69
N MET A 4 13.09 2.74 6.77
CA MET A 4 12.06 1.75 7.04
C MET A 4 10.87 2.37 7.78
N LEU A 5 9.69 1.77 7.59
CA LEU A 5 8.47 2.16 8.30
C LEU A 5 8.66 1.95 9.80
N LYS A 6 8.41 3.00 10.59
CA LYS A 6 8.47 2.92 12.07
C LYS A 6 7.10 2.47 12.60
N PRO A 7 7.04 1.69 13.70
CA PRO A 7 5.78 1.21 14.27
C PRO A 7 4.74 2.29 14.49
N LYS A 8 5.16 3.50 14.91
CA LYS A 8 4.28 4.66 15.13
C LYS A 8 3.50 5.15 13.90
N PHE A 9 3.86 4.72 12.70
CA PHE A 9 3.22 5.10 11.44
C PHE A 9 2.37 3.98 10.84
N VAL A 10 2.35 2.80 11.48
CA VAL A 10 1.50 1.69 11.07
C VAL A 10 0.09 1.95 11.58
N GLN A 11 -0.89 1.88 10.68
CA GLN A 11 -2.32 2.01 10.99
C GLN A 11 -2.94 0.62 11.20
N GLU A 12 -4.22 0.57 11.58
CA GLU A 12 -4.97 -0.69 11.68
C GLU A 12 -4.96 -1.47 10.35
N ILE A 13 -4.74 -2.78 10.43
CA ILE A 13 -4.69 -3.69 9.28
C ILE A 13 -5.76 -4.76 9.47
N ASN A 14 -6.79 -4.72 8.63
CA ASN A 14 -7.83 -5.73 8.59
C ASN A 14 -7.54 -6.75 7.48
N VAL A 15 -7.49 -8.03 7.84
CA VAL A 15 -7.19 -9.13 6.92
C VAL A 15 -8.38 -10.07 6.84
N TYR A 16 -8.86 -10.30 5.61
CA TYR A 16 -9.98 -11.21 5.34
C TYR A 16 -9.49 -12.36 4.47
N LEU A 17 -9.65 -13.59 4.96
CA LEU A 17 -9.33 -14.80 4.21
C LEU A 17 -10.61 -15.39 3.64
N ARG A 18 -10.65 -15.56 2.31
CA ARG A 18 -11.79 -16.18 1.63
C ARG A 18 -11.49 -17.66 1.35
N GLU A 19 -12.33 -18.53 1.91
CA GLU A 19 -12.25 -19.96 1.66
C GLU A 19 -12.53 -20.29 0.20
N ASN A 20 -11.74 -21.23 -0.35
CA ASN A 20 -11.96 -21.80 -1.67
C ASN A 20 -11.36 -23.22 -1.74
N LYS A 21 -11.81 -24.03 -2.71
CA LYS A 21 -11.37 -25.42 -2.91
C LYS A 21 -10.14 -25.57 -3.84
N ARG A 22 -9.41 -24.48 -4.12
CA ARG A 22 -8.27 -24.54 -5.05
C ARG A 22 -7.03 -25.06 -4.32
N ALA A 23 -6.07 -25.57 -5.10
CA ALA A 23 -4.76 -25.91 -4.57
C ALA A 23 -4.09 -24.69 -3.93
N LEU A 24 -3.31 -24.92 -2.88
CA LEU A 24 -2.55 -23.87 -2.20
C LEU A 24 -1.52 -23.26 -3.17
N GLY A 25 -1.45 -21.93 -3.17
CA GLY A 25 -0.46 -21.16 -3.93
C GLY A 25 0.35 -20.24 -3.02
N GLY A 26 1.31 -19.53 -3.60
CA GLY A 26 2.10 -18.53 -2.87
C GLY A 26 1.29 -17.27 -2.54
N LEU A 27 1.36 -16.80 -1.29
CA LEU A 27 0.70 -15.58 -0.82
C LEU A 27 1.69 -14.50 -0.34
N GLY A 28 2.91 -14.87 0.05
CA GLY A 28 3.85 -13.98 0.75
C GLY A 28 4.22 -12.71 -0.03
N GLU A 29 4.24 -12.78 -1.36
CA GLU A 29 4.59 -11.64 -2.20
C GLU A 29 3.39 -10.81 -2.63
N ALA A 30 2.15 -11.30 -2.49
CA ALA A 30 0.98 -10.62 -3.05
C ALA A 30 0.68 -9.28 -2.35
N GLY A 31 1.01 -9.14 -1.06
CA GLY A 31 0.76 -7.92 -0.30
C GLY A 31 1.64 -6.74 -0.76
N THR A 32 2.94 -6.98 -0.95
CA THR A 32 3.92 -5.93 -1.23
C THR A 32 3.64 -5.08 -2.49
N PRO A 33 3.38 -5.65 -3.68
CA PRO A 33 3.15 -4.87 -4.89
C PRO A 33 1.80 -4.15 -4.88
N LEU A 34 0.84 -4.59 -4.05
CA LEU A 34 -0.51 -4.00 -4.00
C LEU A 34 -0.59 -2.77 -3.09
N ILE A 35 0.26 -2.67 -2.07
CA ILE A 35 0.21 -1.56 -1.09
C ILE A 35 0.53 -0.20 -1.75
N GLY A 36 1.59 -0.12 -2.55
CA GLY A 36 2.00 1.10 -3.24
C GLY A 36 0.89 1.78 -4.06
N PRO A 37 0.26 1.08 -5.03
CA PRO A 37 -0.82 1.63 -5.83
C PRO A 37 -2.10 1.91 -5.02
N ALA A 38 -2.42 1.09 -4.01
CA ALA A 38 -3.57 1.34 -3.14
C ALA A 38 -3.43 2.69 -2.39
N VAL A 39 -2.25 2.95 -1.81
CA VAL A 39 -1.95 4.21 -1.13
C VAL A 39 -1.94 5.39 -2.11
N ALA A 40 -1.34 5.23 -3.29
CA ALA A 40 -1.33 6.29 -4.31
C ALA A 40 -2.75 6.69 -4.78
N ASN A 41 -3.64 5.71 -4.93
CA ASN A 41 -5.04 5.95 -5.26
C ASN A 41 -5.79 6.66 -4.12
N ALA A 42 -5.53 6.28 -2.86
CA ALA A 42 -6.10 6.96 -1.71
C ALA A 42 -5.65 8.44 -1.62
N VAL A 43 -4.37 8.71 -1.89
CA VAL A 43 -3.85 10.08 -1.96
C VAL A 43 -4.54 10.88 -3.08
N PHE A 44 -4.72 10.28 -4.27
CA PHE A 44 -5.44 10.93 -5.35
C PHE A 44 -6.91 11.21 -4.98
N ALA A 45 -7.60 10.25 -4.35
CA ALA A 45 -8.97 10.43 -3.89
C ALA A 45 -9.10 11.56 -2.85
N ALA A 46 -8.13 11.69 -1.95
CA ALA A 46 -8.14 12.71 -0.90
C ALA A 46 -7.72 14.12 -1.38
N THR A 47 -6.89 14.22 -2.43
CA THR A 47 -6.24 15.48 -2.80
C THR A 47 -6.50 15.95 -4.23
N GLY A 48 -7.02 15.08 -5.10
CA GLY A 48 -7.11 15.32 -6.55
C GLY A 48 -5.77 15.28 -7.30
N LYS A 49 -4.63 15.13 -6.61
CA LYS A 49 -3.29 15.12 -7.22
C LYS A 49 -2.84 13.67 -7.50
N ARG A 50 -2.51 13.36 -8.76
CA ARG A 50 -1.94 12.05 -9.13
C ARG A 50 -0.42 12.06 -9.02
N VAL A 51 0.12 11.25 -8.10
CA VAL A 51 1.55 10.97 -8.00
C VAL A 51 1.85 9.59 -8.58
N ARG A 52 2.76 9.53 -9.56
CA ARG A 52 3.16 8.27 -10.24
C ARG A 52 4.58 7.81 -9.90
N ARG A 53 5.32 8.61 -9.10
CA ARG A 53 6.68 8.30 -8.69
C ARG A 53 6.74 8.14 -7.18
N LEU A 54 7.19 6.98 -6.74
CA LEU A 54 7.41 6.69 -5.33
C LEU A 54 8.84 7.09 -4.91
N PRO A 55 9.08 7.38 -3.61
CA PRO A 55 8.08 7.54 -2.54
C PRO A 55 7.28 8.86 -2.68
N ILE A 56 6.02 8.86 -2.23
CA ILE A 56 5.18 10.06 -2.19
C ILE A 56 5.69 10.98 -1.07
N ARG A 57 6.06 12.21 -1.41
CA ARG A 57 6.55 13.22 -0.48
C ARG A 57 5.59 14.40 -0.43
N ARG A 58 5.63 15.17 0.66
CA ARG A 58 4.81 16.39 0.78
C ARG A 58 4.96 17.33 -0.41
N LYS A 59 6.18 17.52 -0.92
CA LYS A 59 6.47 18.36 -2.09
C LYS A 59 5.78 17.93 -3.39
N ASP A 60 5.34 16.68 -3.47
CA ASP A 60 4.60 16.16 -4.62
C ASP A 60 3.10 16.52 -4.53
N LEU A 61 2.65 17.05 -3.38
CA LEU A 61 1.25 17.35 -3.04
C LEU A 61 0.98 18.82 -2.72
N ILE A 62 2.01 19.67 -2.59
CA ILE A 62 1.87 21.14 -2.53
C ILE A 62 1.84 21.74 -3.93
#